data_AF-A0A090D357-F1
#
_entry.id   AF-A0A090D357-F1
#
_cell.length_a   1.000
_cell.length_b   1.000
_cell.length_c   1.000
_cell.angle_alpha   90.00
_cell.angle_beta   90.00
_cell.angle_gamma   90.00
#
_symmetry.space_group_name_H-M   'P 1'
#
loop_
_entity.id
_entity.type
_entity.pdbx_description
1 polymer ?
#
loop_
_entity_poly.entity_id
_entity_poly.type
_entity_poly.pdbx_seq_one_letter_code
_entity_poly.pdbx_strand_id
1 'polypeptide(L)'
;MAHSPENSLTKIQELSIGAEARIFIGFPIHSNLKAELEKSHLWKEALITKNPGELIEIFFNEKRYVGVYAKGSYLTLKQIDEETEKIINRIQELCPKVHLDQETVAILSQVFLS
;
A
#
# COMPACT_ATOMS: atom_id res chain seq x y z
N MET A 1 41.61 -25.83 1.53
CA MET A 1 41.60 -24.38 1.77
C MET A 1 40.72 -23.74 0.70
N ALA A 2 39.48 -23.45 1.05
CA ALA A 2 38.54 -22.73 0.19
C ALA A 2 38.01 -21.56 1.02
N HIS A 3 38.38 -20.35 0.61
CA HIS A 3 37.73 -19.13 1.06
C HIS A 3 36.32 -19.11 0.49
N SER A 4 35.29 -19.01 1.33
CA SER A 4 33.96 -18.61 0.90
C SER A 4 33.67 -17.24 1.52
N PRO A 5 33.55 -16.19 0.71
CA PRO A 5 33.27 -14.84 1.17
C PRO A 5 31.77 -14.64 1.40
N GLU A 6 31.45 -13.57 2.13
CA GLU A 6 30.14 -12.89 2.09
C GLU A 6 28.93 -13.63 2.68
N ASN A 7 28.88 -13.70 4.00
CA ASN A 7 27.60 -13.66 4.71
C ASN A 7 27.36 -12.21 5.18
N SER A 8 27.21 -11.31 4.21
CA SER A 8 26.79 -9.91 4.42
C SER A 8 25.46 -9.68 3.73
N LEU A 9 24.41 -10.35 4.22
CA LEU A 9 23.05 -9.89 4.01
C LEU A 9 22.60 -9.18 5.29
N THR A 10 23.01 -7.91 5.31
CA THR A 10 22.45 -6.78 6.03
C THR A 10 21.18 -7.07 6.85
N LYS A 11 21.34 -7.02 8.18
CA LYS A 11 20.30 -6.62 9.13
C LYS A 11 19.68 -5.30 8.64
N ILE A 12 18.51 -5.35 8.01
CA ILE A 12 17.74 -4.13 7.76
C ILE A 12 16.88 -3.85 9.00
N GLN A 13 17.38 -2.90 9.77
CA GLN A 13 16.71 -2.02 10.73
C GLN A 13 15.83 -2.67 11.82
N GLU A 14 16.47 -2.94 12.97
CA GLU A 14 15.84 -2.64 14.25
C GLU A 14 15.60 -1.13 14.28
N LEU A 15 14.36 -0.71 14.08
CA LEU A 15 13.97 0.66 14.39
C LEU A 15 14.12 0.87 15.90
N SER A 16 14.78 1.96 16.27
CA SER A 16 14.94 2.38 17.66
C SER A 16 13.59 2.49 18.36
N ILE A 17 13.58 2.29 19.69
CA ILE A 17 12.45 2.53 20.59
C ILE A 17 11.85 3.91 20.25
N GLY A 18 10.75 3.96 19.49
CA GLY A 18 10.15 5.20 19.02
C GLY A 18 9.80 5.29 17.52
N ALA A 19 10.18 4.33 16.68
CA ALA A 19 9.86 4.38 15.25
C ALA A 19 9.36 3.04 14.69
N GLU A 20 8.41 3.09 13.75
CA GLU A 20 7.85 1.94 13.05
C GLU A 20 7.84 2.19 11.54
N ALA A 21 8.46 1.32 10.74
CA ALA A 21 8.39 1.37 9.29
C ALA A 21 7.25 0.46 8.81
N ARG A 22 6.39 0.99 7.96
CA ARG A 22 5.32 0.24 7.31
C ARG A 22 5.44 0.36 5.80
N ILE A 23 5.13 -0.74 5.12
CA ILE A 23 5.07 -0.78 3.66
C ILE A 23 3.63 -0.53 3.25
N PHE A 24 3.42 0.48 2.41
CA PHE A 24 2.16 0.76 1.75
C PHE A 24 2.18 0.18 0.33
N ILE A 25 1.09 -0.48 -0.07
CA ILE A 25 0.85 -0.98 -1.42
C ILE A 25 -0.43 -0.32 -1.92
N GLY A 26 -0.40 0.30 -3.10
CA GLY A 26 -1.59 0.95 -3.64
C GLY A 26 -1.39 1.62 -4.98
N PHE A 27 -2.40 2.38 -5.41
CA PHE A 27 -2.43 3.05 -6.71
C PHE A 27 -2.49 4.57 -6.53
N PRO A 28 -1.85 5.34 -7.43
CA PRO A 28 -1.97 6.79 -7.43
C PRO A 28 -3.43 7.21 -7.72
N ILE A 29 -3.94 8.19 -6.97
CA ILE A 29 -5.27 8.76 -7.20
C ILE A 29 -5.17 9.81 -8.30
N HIS A 30 -5.38 9.38 -9.54
CA HIS A 30 -5.53 10.26 -10.71
C HIS A 30 -6.91 10.88 -10.79
N SER A 31 -7.11 11.86 -11.68
CA SER A 31 -8.37 12.62 -11.79
C SER A 31 -9.61 11.74 -12.02
N ASN A 32 -9.48 10.67 -12.83
CA ASN A 32 -10.58 9.74 -13.10
C ASN A 32 -10.94 8.93 -11.87
N LEU A 33 -9.94 8.30 -11.22
CA LEU A 33 -10.14 7.56 -9.98
C LEU A 33 -10.69 8.46 -8.87
N LYS A 34 -10.15 9.67 -8.73
CA LYS A 34 -10.65 10.69 -7.79
C LYS A 34 -12.14 10.95 -8.01
N ALA A 35 -12.55 11.23 -9.24
CA ALA A 35 -13.93 11.57 -9.55
C ALA A 35 -14.89 10.41 -9.24
N GLU A 36 -14.47 9.17 -9.43
CA GLU A 36 -15.30 8.00 -9.11
C GLU A 36 -15.34 7.72 -7.60
N LEU A 37 -14.20 7.83 -6.91
CA LEU A 37 -14.14 7.74 -5.44
C LEU A 37 -15.03 8.81 -4.79
N GLU A 38 -15.03 10.04 -5.29
CA GLU A 38 -15.87 11.13 -4.80
C GLU A 38 -17.38 10.90 -5.04
N LYS A 39 -17.76 10.01 -5.96
CA LYS A 39 -19.16 9.61 -6.18
C LYS A 39 -19.56 8.40 -5.34
N SER A 40 -18.60 7.56 -4.95
CA SER A 40 -18.86 6.33 -4.20
C SER A 40 -19.25 6.65 -2.74
N HIS A 41 -20.49 6.32 -2.37
CA HIS A 41 -20.95 6.43 -0.98
C HIS A 41 -20.19 5.46 -0.07
N LEU A 42 -19.97 4.23 -0.55
CA LEU A 42 -19.26 3.19 0.20
C LEU A 42 -17.82 3.61 0.53
N TRP A 43 -17.13 4.25 -0.43
CA TRP A 43 -15.80 4.81 -0.17
C TRP A 43 -15.82 5.89 0.93
N LYS A 44 -16.76 6.83 0.85
CA LYS A 44 -16.90 7.89 1.86
C LYS A 44 -17.17 7.32 3.24
N GLU A 45 -18.00 6.28 3.33
CA GLU A 45 -18.29 5.58 4.57
C GLU A 45 -17.06 4.83 5.13
N ALA A 46 -16.30 4.18 4.26
CA ALA A 46 -15.05 3.50 4.63
C ALA A 46 -14.02 4.49 5.23
N LEU A 47 -13.89 5.69 4.65
CA LEU A 47 -13.02 6.75 5.18
C LEU A 47 -13.42 7.22 6.59
N ILE A 48 -14.72 7.20 6.91
CA ILE A 48 -15.24 7.64 8.22
C ILE A 48 -15.06 6.56 9.27
N THR A 49 -15.37 5.31 8.92
CA THR A 49 -15.37 4.17 9.86
C THR A 49 -13.98 3.68 10.23
N LYS A 50 -12.95 4.00 9.43
CA LYS A 50 -11.53 3.64 9.68
C LYS A 50 -11.34 2.16 10.02
N ASN A 51 -12.04 1.29 9.30
CA ASN A 51 -12.05 -0.14 9.60
C ASN A 51 -10.68 -0.78 9.27
N PRO A 52 -10.06 -1.56 10.17
CA PRO A 52 -8.78 -2.20 9.90
C PRO A 52 -8.89 -3.20 8.74
N GLY A 53 -8.20 -2.92 7.63
CA GLY A 53 -8.23 -3.76 6.42
C GLY A 53 -9.08 -3.19 5.28
N GLU A 54 -9.75 -2.06 5.48
CA GLU A 54 -10.28 -1.27 4.37
C GLU A 54 -9.17 -0.48 3.67
N LEU A 55 -9.46 -0.09 2.42
CA LEU A 55 -8.60 0.82 1.67
C LEU A 55 -8.47 2.15 2.40
N ILE A 56 -7.26 2.71 2.39
CA ILE A 56 -6.94 4.00 2.96
C ILE A 56 -6.39 4.94 1.89
N GLU A 57 -6.59 6.23 2.10
CA GLU A 57 -5.92 7.29 1.34
C GLU A 57 -4.68 7.76 2.09
N ILE A 58 -3.55 7.84 1.41
CA ILE A 58 -2.32 8.43 1.93
C ILE A 58 -1.83 9.56 1.04
N PHE A 59 -1.00 10.45 1.61
CA PHE A 59 -0.27 11.46 0.87
C PHE A 59 1.23 11.17 0.94
N PHE A 60 1.88 11.07 -0.21
CA PHE A 60 3.31 10.80 -0.31
C PHE A 60 3.90 11.52 -1.51
N ASN A 61 4.99 12.26 -1.30
CA ASN A 61 5.69 13.02 -2.34
C ASN A 61 4.74 13.84 -3.26
N GLU A 62 3.91 14.67 -2.63
CA GLU A 62 2.91 15.55 -3.28
C GLU A 62 1.79 14.82 -4.05
N LYS A 63 1.72 13.49 -3.95
CA LYS A 63 0.72 12.66 -4.62
C LYS A 63 -0.15 11.94 -3.60
N ARG A 64 -1.39 11.70 -3.99
CA ARG A 64 -2.36 10.91 -3.22
C ARG A 64 -2.39 9.49 -3.74
N TYR A 65 -2.52 8.53 -2.84
CA TYR A 65 -2.59 7.11 -3.18
C TYR A 65 -3.74 6.46 -2.40
N VAL A 66 -4.35 5.44 -3.00
CA VAL A 66 -5.33 4.56 -2.36
C VAL A 66 -4.78 3.14 -2.28
N GLY A 67 -4.90 2.49 -1.14
CA GLY A 67 -4.29 1.17 -0.94
C GLY A 67 -4.35 0.71 0.50
N VAL A 68 -3.39 -0.13 0.90
CA VAL A 68 -3.31 -0.68 2.26
C VAL A 68 -1.89 -0.65 2.79
N TYR A 69 -1.73 -0.60 4.12
CA TYR A 69 -0.46 -0.99 4.74
C TYR A 69 -0.41 -2.51 4.81
N ALA A 70 0.67 -3.08 4.28
CA ALA A 70 0.90 -4.50 4.29
C ALA A 70 1.03 -5.03 5.73
N LYS A 71 0.49 -6.23 5.96
CA LYS A 71 0.60 -6.92 7.25
C LYS A 71 1.90 -7.73 7.28
N GLY A 72 2.76 -7.45 8.25
CA GLY A 72 4.00 -8.17 8.47
C GLY A 72 5.26 -7.35 8.18
N SER A 73 6.39 -7.87 8.64
CA SER A 73 7.70 -7.20 8.54
C SER A 73 8.40 -7.40 7.19
N TYR A 74 7.98 -8.41 6.41
CA TYR A 74 8.58 -8.74 5.13
C TYR A 74 7.50 -9.16 4.13
N LEU A 75 7.69 -8.79 2.86
CA LEU A 75 6.79 -9.14 1.77
C LEU A 75 7.58 -9.79 0.64
N THR A 76 7.07 -10.93 0.18
CA THR A 76 7.49 -11.55 -1.07
C THR A 76 6.78 -10.89 -2.25
N LEU A 77 7.34 -11.03 -3.46
CA LEU A 77 6.69 -10.55 -4.69
C LEU A 77 5.29 -11.14 -4.85
N LYS A 78 5.13 -12.45 -4.56
CA LYS A 78 3.83 -13.12 -4.61
C LYS A 78 2.80 -12.47 -3.68
N GLN A 79 3.21 -12.09 -2.46
CA GLN A 79 2.31 -11.42 -1.52
C GLN A 79 1.96 -10.01 -1.98
N ILE A 80 2.90 -9.30 -2.62
CA ILE A 80 2.62 -7.99 -3.23
C ILE A 80 1.58 -8.15 -4.33
N ASP A 81 1.71 -9.16 -5.19
CA ASP A 81 0.74 -9.44 -6.26
C ASP A 81 -0.65 -9.77 -5.68
N GLU A 82 -0.71 -10.64 -4.67
CA GLU A 82 -1.95 -10.99 -3.97
C GLU A 82 -2.63 -9.79 -3.31
N GLU A 83 -1.86 -8.89 -2.67
CA GLU A 83 -2.40 -7.64 -2.11
C GLU A 83 -2.82 -6.66 -3.20
N THR A 84 -2.09 -6.59 -4.31
CA THR A 84 -2.43 -5.74 -5.46
C THR A 84 -3.78 -6.16 -6.06
N GLU A 85 -4.00 -7.45 -6.29
CA GLU A 85 -5.28 -7.97 -6.78
C GLU A 85 -6.43 -7.66 -5.81
N LYS A 86 -6.22 -7.83 -4.50
CA LYS A 86 -7.22 -7.47 -3.49
C LYS A 86 -7.58 -5.99 -3.54
N ILE A 87 -6.58 -5.11 -3.68
CA ILE A 87 -6.80 -3.66 -3.79
C ILE A 87 -7.61 -3.34 -5.06
N ILE A 88 -7.24 -3.93 -6.21
CA ILE A 88 -7.96 -3.72 -7.48
C ILE A 88 -9.41 -4.16 -7.34
N ASN A 89 -9.66 -5.37 -6.86
CA ASN A 89 -11.00 -5.91 -6.66
C ASN A 89 -11.82 -5.00 -5.73
N ARG A 90 -11.22 -4.54 -4.63
CA ARG A 90 -11.91 -3.65 -3.69
C ARG A 90 -12.22 -2.29 -4.30
N ILE A 91 -11.31 -1.70 -5.09
CA ILE A 91 -11.59 -0.45 -5.80
C ILE A 91 -12.70 -0.64 -6.83
N GLN A 92 -12.72 -1.76 -7.56
CA GLN A 92 -13.78 -2.08 -8.52
C GLN A 92 -15.15 -2.29 -7.84
N GLU A 93 -15.20 -2.93 -6.68
CA GLU A 93 -16.42 -3.04 -5.87
C GLU A 93 -16.97 -1.67 -5.47
N LEU A 94 -16.09 -0.76 -5.04
CA LEU A 94 -16.46 0.59 -4.62
C LEU A 94 -16.78 1.49 -5.81
N CYS A 95 -16.11 1.29 -6.95
CA CYS A 95 -16.13 2.12 -8.14
C CYS A 95 -16.08 1.26 -9.42
N PRO A 96 -17.20 0.66 -9.88
CA PRO A 96 -17.21 -0.33 -10.98
C PRO A 96 -16.75 0.18 -12.35
N LYS A 97 -16.65 1.51 -12.52
CA LYS A 97 -16.24 2.15 -13.78
C LYS A 97 -14.74 2.41 -13.87
N VAL A 98 -13.99 2.14 -12.79
CA VAL A 98 -12.55 2.33 -12.74
C VAL A 98 -11.86 1.07 -13.26
N HIS A 99 -10.92 1.26 -14.18
CA HIS A 99 -10.03 0.21 -14.66
C HIS A 99 -8.60 0.53 -14.22
N LEU A 100 -8.02 -0.34 -13.40
CA LEU A 100 -6.66 -0.21 -12.88
C LEU A 100 -5.68 -1.21 -13.52
N ASP A 101 -6.15 -2.00 -14.49
CA ASP A 101 -5.43 -3.13 -15.06
C ASP A 101 -4.12 -2.74 -15.78
N GLN A 102 -3.96 -1.45 -16.09
CA GLN A 102 -2.76 -0.88 -16.71
C GLN A 102 -1.96 0.03 -15.77
N GLU A 103 -2.45 0.26 -14.54
CA GLU A 103 -1.76 1.13 -13.60
C GLU A 103 -0.63 0.38 -12.88
N THR A 104 0.47 1.08 -12.67
CA THR A 104 1.60 0.53 -11.91
C THR A 104 1.31 0.66 -10.42
N VAL A 105 1.33 -0.46 -9.70
CA VAL A 105 1.24 -0.46 -8.24
C VAL A 105 2.44 0.27 -7.63
N ALA A 106 2.16 1.17 -6.68
CA ALA A 106 3.15 1.86 -5.88
C ALA A 106 3.42 1.08 -4.60
N ILE A 107 4.70 0.81 -4.34
CA ILE A 107 5.18 0.22 -3.09
C ILE A 107 6.01 1.29 -2.37
N LEU A 108 5.50 1.77 -1.25
CA LEU A 108 6.06 2.93 -0.55
C LEU A 108 6.42 2.55 0.89
N SER A 109 7.62 2.89 1.33
CA SER A 109 8.00 2.75 2.74
C SER A 109 7.71 4.06 3.48
N GLN A 110 7.01 3.96 4.62
CA GLN A 110 6.72 5.10 5.49
C GLN A 110 7.17 4.80 6.92
N VAL A 111 7.85 5.77 7.52
CA VAL A 111 8.31 5.69 8.91
C VAL A 111 7.38 6.53 9.78
N PHE A 112 6.84 5.89 10.81
CA PHE A 112 6.00 6.49 11.83
C PHE A 112 6.84 6.69 13.09
N LEU A 113 6.71 7.84 13.73
CA LEU A 113 7.34 8.14 15.02
C LEU A 113 6.27 8.04 16.12
N SER A 114 6.60 7.43 17.24
CA SER A 114 5.73 7.23 18.41
C SER A 114 6.17 8.06 19.60
#